data_AF-A0A6A4GMX9-F1
#
_entry.id   AF-A0A6A4GMX9-F1
#
_cell.length_a   1.000
_cell.length_b   1.000
_cell.length_c   1.000
_cell.angle_alpha   90.00
_cell.angle_beta   90.00
_cell.angle_gamma   90.00
#
_symmetry.space_group_name_H-M   'P 1'
#
loop_
_entity.id
_entity.type
_entity.pdbx_description
1 polymer ?
#
loop_
_entity_poly.entity_id
_entity_poly.type
_entity_poly.pdbx_seq_one_letter_code
_entity_poly.pdbx_strand_id
1 'polypeptide(L)'
;MYTGSFRCIHVIYSWSLNLQAELESSDLFEDVPSRNGVMRRAIPKTLVEKIGLETLLKRLPEAYQRALFSSWVASHFLYKYGVNASSVDFFHFARNLSK
;
A
#
# COMPACT_ATOMS: atom_id res chain seq x y z
N MET A 1 25.44 -24.50 -5.15
CA MET A 1 24.52 -24.43 -3.99
C MET A 1 23.84 -23.05 -3.98
N TYR A 2 22.73 -22.88 -4.71
CA TYR A 2 21.92 -21.64 -4.73
C TYR A 2 20.44 -21.94 -4.42
N THR A 3 20.17 -22.86 -3.50
CA THR A 3 18.80 -23.31 -3.20
C THR A 3 18.18 -22.65 -1.95
N GLY A 4 18.90 -21.73 -1.28
CA GLY A 4 18.42 -21.05 -0.06
C GLY A 4 17.73 -19.71 -0.26
N SER A 5 18.06 -18.95 -1.32
CA SER A 5 17.60 -17.55 -1.48
C SER A 5 16.16 -17.44 -2.03
N PHE A 6 15.73 -18.38 -2.89
CA PHE A 6 14.40 -18.36 -3.52
C PHE A 6 13.24 -18.57 -2.54
N ARG A 7 13.48 -19.27 -1.42
CA ARG A 7 12.44 -19.47 -0.38
C ARG A 7 12.06 -18.16 0.31
N CYS A 8 13.02 -17.27 0.58
CA CYS A 8 12.76 -16.00 1.24
C CYS A 8 11.98 -15.05 0.33
N ILE A 9 12.36 -15.00 -0.95
CA ILE A 9 11.70 -14.18 -1.96
C ILE A 9 10.24 -14.61 -2.18
N HIS A 10 9.98 -15.92 -2.30
CA HIS A 10 8.61 -16.44 -2.45
C HIS A 10 7.73 -16.15 -1.22
N VAL A 11 8.27 -16.25 -0.01
CA VAL A 11 7.55 -15.94 1.24
C VAL A 11 7.21 -14.44 1.31
N ILE A 12 8.13 -13.56 0.91
CA ILE A 12 7.91 -12.12 0.88
C ILE A 12 6.80 -11.72 -0.12
N TYR A 13 6.82 -12.28 -1.34
CA TYR A 13 5.79 -11.97 -2.33
C TYR A 13 4.41 -12.48 -1.90
N SER A 14 4.33 -13.70 -1.38
CA SER A 14 3.08 -14.28 -0.86
C SER A 14 2.50 -13.43 0.27
N TRP A 15 3.34 -12.96 1.19
CA TRP A 15 2.90 -12.14 2.32
C TRP A 15 2.40 -10.76 1.88
N SER A 16 3.10 -10.12 0.92
CA SER A 16 2.66 -8.86 0.32
C SER A 16 1.30 -9.01 -0.38
N LEU A 17 1.09 -10.10 -1.12
CA LEU A 17 -0.17 -10.39 -1.81
C LEU A 17 -1.32 -10.64 -0.83
N ASN A 18 -1.09 -11.39 0.25
CA ASN A 18 -2.11 -11.63 1.27
C ASN A 18 -2.52 -10.33 1.97
N LEU A 19 -1.56 -9.49 2.36
CA LEU A 19 -1.86 -8.18 2.92
C LEU A 19 -2.62 -7.31 1.93
N GLN A 20 -2.21 -7.28 0.66
CA GLN A 20 -2.93 -6.53 -0.37
C GLN A 20 -4.40 -6.96 -0.46
N ALA A 21 -4.67 -8.27 -0.45
CA ALA A 21 -6.03 -8.80 -0.50
C ALA A 21 -6.85 -8.42 0.75
N GLU A 22 -6.27 -8.49 1.95
CA GLU A 22 -6.94 -8.06 3.18
C GLU A 22 -7.23 -6.55 3.17
N LEU A 23 -6.27 -5.74 2.72
CA LEU A 23 -6.41 -4.29 2.56
C LEU A 23 -7.48 -3.91 1.54
N GLU A 24 -7.53 -4.61 0.41
CA GLU A 24 -8.58 -4.42 -0.61
C GLU A 24 -9.97 -4.74 -0.06
N SER A 25 -10.10 -5.68 0.86
CA SER A 25 -11.37 -6.01 1.52
C SER A 25 -11.74 -5.08 2.67
N SER A 26 -10.79 -4.25 3.14
CA SER A 26 -10.97 -3.38 4.30
C SER A 26 -11.53 -2.00 3.95
N ASP A 27 -12.23 -1.38 4.91
CA ASP A 27 -12.72 0.00 4.80
C ASP A 27 -11.61 1.06 4.86
N LEU A 28 -10.34 0.66 4.97
CA LEU A 28 -9.22 1.60 5.07
C LEU A 28 -9.07 2.46 3.82
N PHE A 29 -9.48 1.95 2.66
CA PHE A 29 -9.49 2.71 1.42
C PHE A 29 -10.55 3.83 1.41
N GLU A 30 -11.66 3.66 2.14
CA GLU A 30 -12.75 4.64 2.23
C GLU A 30 -12.35 5.86 3.08
N ASP A 31 -11.31 5.73 3.92
CA ASP A 31 -10.76 6.86 4.67
C ASP A 31 -10.03 7.83 3.72
N VAL A 32 -10.75 8.87 3.31
CA VAL A 32 -10.26 9.91 2.37
C VAL A 32 -8.91 10.52 2.80
N PRO A 33 -8.65 10.84 4.08
CA PRO A 33 -7.34 11.30 4.54
C PRO A 33 -6.22 10.30 4.27
N SER A 34 -6.38 9.03 4.69
CA SER A 34 -5.39 7.98 4.47
C SER A 34 -5.19 7.68 3.00
N ARG A 35 -6.28 7.58 2.23
CA ARG A 35 -6.23 7.38 0.77
C ARG A 35 -5.45 8.49 0.10
N ASN A 36 -5.79 9.75 0.37
CA ASN A 36 -5.11 10.89 -0.25
C ASN A 36 -3.64 10.99 0.18
N GLY A 37 -3.33 10.70 1.45
CA GLY A 37 -1.96 10.67 1.97
C GLY A 37 -1.10 9.62 1.26
N VAL A 38 -1.62 8.39 1.13
CA VAL A 38 -0.93 7.31 0.40
C VAL A 38 -0.83 7.63 -1.09
N MET A 39 -1.90 8.07 -1.74
CA MET A 39 -1.91 8.37 -3.17
C MET A 39 -0.91 9.47 -3.54
N ARG A 40 -0.74 10.50 -2.69
CA ARG A 40 0.31 11.53 -2.88
C ARG A 40 1.74 11.00 -2.76
N ARG A 41 1.95 9.92 -2.00
CA ARG A 41 3.25 9.27 -1.82
C ARG A 41 3.51 8.20 -2.89
N ALA A 42 2.45 7.53 -3.34
CA ALA A 42 2.49 6.50 -4.37
C ALA A 42 2.65 7.09 -5.78
N ILE A 43 1.99 8.22 -6.04
CA ILE A 43 2.07 8.92 -7.33
C ILE A 43 3.24 9.93 -7.28
N PRO A 44 4.07 10.01 -8.35
CA PRO A 44 5.16 10.97 -8.40
C PRO A 44 4.68 12.42 -8.26
N LYS A 45 5.38 13.21 -7.44
CA LYS A 45 5.02 14.61 -7.11
C LYS A 45 4.82 15.49 -8.34
N THR A 46 5.63 15.31 -9.38
CA THR A 46 5.55 16.05 -10.63
C THR A 46 4.20 15.86 -11.35
N LEU A 47 3.61 14.66 -11.26
CA LEU A 47 2.31 14.38 -11.86
C LEU A 47 1.18 14.97 -11.03
N VAL A 48 1.31 14.89 -9.70
CA VAL A 48 0.35 15.49 -8.75
C VAL A 48 0.34 17.02 -8.88
N GLU A 49 1.49 17.66 -9.04
CA GLU A 49 1.62 19.11 -9.20
C GLU A 49 1.06 19.61 -10.53
N LYS A 50 1.24 18.85 -11.63
CA LYS A 50 0.76 19.27 -12.96
C LYS A 50 -0.73 19.04 -13.19
N ILE A 51 -1.31 17.97 -12.65
CA ILE A 51 -2.69 17.54 -12.97
C ILE A 51 -3.64 17.73 -11.77
N GLY A 52 -3.11 17.69 -10.55
CA GLY A 52 -3.88 17.66 -9.31
C GLY A 52 -4.30 16.24 -8.95
N LEU A 53 -4.24 15.93 -7.65
CA LEU A 53 -4.59 14.60 -7.12
C LEU A 53 -6.04 14.23 -7.44
N GLU A 54 -6.98 15.15 -7.21
CA GLU A 54 -8.41 14.88 -7.40
C GLU A 54 -8.76 14.61 -8.87
N THR A 55 -8.11 15.32 -9.80
CA THR A 55 -8.27 15.10 -11.24
C THR A 55 -7.75 13.73 -11.66
N LEU A 56 -6.64 13.27 -11.08
CA LEU A 56 -6.08 11.95 -11.33
C LEU A 56 -7.02 10.86 -10.81
N LEU A 57 -7.52 11.01 -9.57
CA LEU A 57 -8.46 10.05 -8.98
C LEU A 57 -9.78 10.00 -9.75
N LYS A 58 -10.27 11.11 -10.32
CA LYS A 58 -11.46 11.08 -11.19
C LYS A 58 -11.23 10.33 -12.51
N ARG A 59 -9.99 10.32 -13.04
CA ARG A 59 -9.66 9.64 -14.31
C ARG A 59 -9.37 8.16 -14.13
N LEU A 60 -8.91 7.76 -12.95
CA LEU A 60 -8.54 6.38 -12.66
C LEU A 60 -9.75 5.59 -12.13
N PRO A 61 -10.03 4.39 -12.66
CA PRO A 61 -11.06 3.52 -12.10
C PRO A 61 -10.76 3.18 -10.63
N GLU A 62 -11.79 3.06 -9.81
CA GLU A 62 -11.64 2.77 -8.38
C GLU A 62 -10.84 1.48 -8.12
N ALA A 63 -11.06 0.44 -8.91
CA ALA A 63 -10.31 -0.82 -8.80
C ALA A 63 -8.79 -0.62 -8.91
N TYR A 64 -8.34 0.26 -9.81
CA TYR A 64 -6.92 0.56 -9.95
C TYR A 64 -6.40 1.38 -8.76
N GLN A 65 -7.21 2.31 -8.26
CA GLN A 65 -6.86 3.08 -7.06
C GLN A 65 -6.66 2.16 -5.85
N ARG A 66 -7.55 1.19 -5.66
CA ARG A 66 -7.49 0.21 -4.58
C ARG A 66 -6.25 -0.67 -4.70
N ALA A 67 -5.99 -1.24 -5.87
CA ALA A 67 -4.79 -2.06 -6.11
C ALA A 67 -3.49 -1.27 -5.87
N LEU A 68 -3.43 -0.02 -6.34
CA LEU A 68 -2.26 0.85 -6.13
C LEU A 68 -2.05 1.18 -4.65
N PHE A 69 -3.12 1.51 -3.94
CA PHE A 69 -3.10 1.79 -2.50
C PHE A 69 -2.60 0.56 -1.73
N SER A 70 -3.24 -0.59 -1.92
CA SER A 70 -2.91 -1.83 -1.23
C SER A 70 -1.48 -2.27 -1.51
N SER A 71 -1.03 -2.18 -2.77
CA SER A 71 0.33 -2.54 -3.17
C SER A 71 1.40 -1.65 -2.53
N TRP A 72 1.15 -0.34 -2.49
CA TRP A 72 2.07 0.61 -1.86
C TRP A 72 2.16 0.39 -0.35
N VAL A 73 1.01 0.20 0.31
CA VAL A 73 0.91 -0.04 1.75
C VAL A 73 1.60 -1.33 2.15
N ALA A 74 1.29 -2.46 1.48
CA ALA A 74 1.89 -3.75 1.80
C ALA A 74 3.42 -3.72 1.64
N SER A 75 3.92 -3.09 0.57
CA SER A 75 5.35 -2.96 0.33
C SER A 75 6.04 -2.10 1.40
N HIS A 76 5.49 -0.93 1.71
CA HIS A 76 6.08 -0.03 2.73
C HIS A 76 5.99 -0.60 4.15
N PHE A 77 4.90 -1.30 4.46
CA PHE A 77 4.72 -1.97 5.74
C PHE A 77 5.76 -3.07 5.94
N LEU A 78 5.97 -3.92 4.94
CA LEU A 78 6.98 -4.96 4.96
C LEU A 78 8.40 -4.39 5.15
N TYR A 79 8.76 -3.31 4.46
CA TYR A 79 10.06 -2.67 4.64
C TYR A 79 10.24 -2.06 6.03
N LYS A 80 9.16 -1.57 6.66
CA LYS A 80 9.23 -0.88 7.95
C LYS A 80 9.18 -1.82 9.15
N TYR A 81 8.39 -2.90 9.09
CA TYR A 81 8.14 -3.80 10.21
C TYR A 81 8.67 -5.24 9.98
N GLY A 82 9.06 -5.57 8.75
CA GLY A 82 9.54 -6.90 8.38
C GLY A 82 8.43 -7.94 8.21
N VAL A 83 8.83 -9.19 7.95
CA VAL A 83 7.92 -10.34 7.72
C VAL A 83 7.18 -10.83 8.98
N ASN A 84 7.56 -10.33 10.16
CA ASN A 84 7.00 -10.74 11.46
C ASN A 84 6.04 -9.69 12.05
N ALA A 85 5.56 -8.74 11.24
CA ALA A 85 4.72 -7.66 11.75
C ALA A 85 3.34 -8.18 12.21
N SER A 86 2.84 -7.60 13.30
CA SER A 86 1.54 -7.94 13.88
C SER A 86 0.41 -7.05 13.34
N SER A 87 -0.85 -7.46 13.53
CA SER A 87 -2.04 -6.65 13.23
C SER A 87 -2.05 -5.32 14.00
N VAL A 88 -1.45 -5.29 15.19
CA VAL A 88 -1.27 -4.07 16.00
C VAL A 88 -0.30 -3.09 15.32
N ASP A 89 0.80 -3.58 14.74
CA ASP A 89 1.75 -2.75 14.01
C ASP A 89 1.11 -2.14 12.76
N PHE A 90 0.27 -2.93 12.08
CA PHE A 90 -0.52 -2.45 10.94
C PHE A 90 -1.46 -1.32 11.34
N PHE A 91 -2.14 -1.43 12.48
CA PHE A 91 -3.01 -0.37 12.99
C PHE A 91 -2.22 0.93 13.28
N HIS A 92 -1.04 0.82 13.89
CA HIS A 92 -0.16 1.96 14.11
C HIS A 92 0.35 2.56 12.79
N PHE A 93 0.63 1.73 11.80
CA PHE A 93 1.02 2.16 10.47
C PHE A 93 -0.12 2.94 9.79
N ALA A 94 -1.32 2.36 9.74
CA ALA A 94 -2.52 2.97 9.17
C ALA A 94 -2.84 4.33 9.79
N ARG A 95 -2.77 4.46 11.13
CA ARG A 95 -2.94 5.75 11.81
C ARG A 95 -1.89 6.80 11.47
N ASN A 96 -0.67 6.39 11.11
CA ASN A 96 0.35 7.30 10.62
C ASN A 96 0.10 7.74 9.16
N LEU A 97 -0.72 7.01 8.38
CA LEU A 97 -1.02 7.37 6.99
C LEU A 97 -1.99 8.55 6.87
N SER A 98 -2.89 8.69 7.84
CA SER A 98 -3.89 9.77 7.94
C SER A 98 -3.31 11.11 8.40
N LYS A 99 -2.08 11.14 8.94
CA LYS A 99 -1.38 12.37 9.33
C LYS A 99 -0.64 12.98 8.15
#